data_AF-A0A7V4X705-F1
#
_entry.id   AF-A0A7V4X705-F1
#
_cell.length_a   1.000
_cell.length_b   1.000
_cell.length_c   1.000
_cell.angle_alpha   90.00
_cell.angle_beta   90.00
_cell.angle_gamma   90.00
#
_symmetry.space_group_name_H-M   'P 1'
#
loop_
_entity.id
_entity.type
_entity.pdbx_description
1 polymer ?
#
loop_
_entity_poly.entity_id
_entity_poly.type
_entity_poly.pdbx_seq_one_letter_code
_entity_poly.pdbx_strand_id
1 'polypeptide(L)'
;MKVIVTYASAGAGHFKAAEAIYNCFKTSYKDVDVVMADALRWSLRFFKISYLYGYSFLVRHLRCLWRLGFWLTSFSAFCAVSRLIAKILNRIQTRGFA
;
A
#
# COMPACT_ATOMS: atom_id res chain seq x y z
N MET A 1 -11.96 -5.57 -23.71
CA MET A 1 -12.16 -5.58 -22.23
C MET A 1 -11.06 -4.73 -21.57
N LYS A 2 -11.30 -4.07 -20.44
CA LYS A 2 -10.29 -3.26 -19.74
C LYS A 2 -9.87 -3.93 -18.42
N VAL A 3 -8.57 -4.02 -18.16
CA VAL A 3 -7.99 -4.64 -16.96
C VAL A 3 -7.03 -3.65 -16.31
N ILE A 4 -7.19 -3.44 -14.99
CA ILE A 4 -6.28 -2.61 -14.20
C ILE A 4 -5.54 -3.52 -13.24
N VAL A 5 -4.22 -3.63 -13.42
CA VAL A 5 -3.33 -4.32 -12.49
C VAL A 5 -2.82 -3.29 -11.47
N THR A 6 -3.34 -3.34 -10.24
CA THR A 6 -2.95 -2.41 -9.19
C THR A 6 -1.81 -2.98 -8.34
N TYR A 7 -0.90 -2.12 -7.89
CA TYR A 7 0.20 -2.48 -6.99
C TYR A 7 0.50 -1.34 -6.02
N ALA A 8 1.30 -1.60 -4.99
CA ALA A 8 1.80 -0.58 -4.06
C ALA A 8 3.33 -0.53 -4.11
N SER A 9 3.90 0.61 -4.53
CA SER A 9 5.35 0.78 -4.76
C SER A 9 6.26 0.58 -3.54
N ALA A 10 5.72 0.42 -2.32
CA ALA A 10 6.54 0.22 -1.12
C ALA A 10 7.16 -1.18 -1.01
N GLY A 11 6.71 -2.16 -1.82
CA GLY A 11 7.26 -3.52 -1.82
C GLY A 11 7.76 -3.93 -3.21
N ALA A 12 9.07 -4.18 -3.34
CA ALA A 12 9.68 -4.63 -4.59
C ALA A 12 9.06 -5.95 -5.11
N GLY A 13 8.67 -6.85 -4.19
CA GLY A 13 7.99 -8.11 -4.54
C GLY A 13 6.58 -7.90 -5.13
N HIS A 14 5.79 -6.99 -4.55
CA HIS A 14 4.44 -6.69 -5.05
C HIS A 14 4.48 -6.05 -6.45
N PHE A 15 5.45 -5.16 -6.69
CA PHE A 15 5.68 -4.60 -8.02
C PHE A 15 6.01 -5.70 -9.04
N LYS A 16 6.95 -6.60 -8.71
CA LYS A 16 7.35 -7.69 -9.61
C LYS A 16 6.21 -8.67 -9.90
N ALA A 17 5.38 -8.98 -8.92
CA ALA A 17 4.19 -9.80 -9.13
C ALA A 17 3.18 -9.13 -10.08
N ALA A 18 2.93 -7.84 -9.88
CA ALA A 18 2.04 -7.06 -10.75
C ALA A 18 2.59 -6.95 -12.19
N GLU A 19 3.90 -6.73 -12.34
CA GLU A 19 4.60 -6.71 -13.63
C GLU A 19 4.47 -8.04 -14.37
N ALA A 20 4.62 -9.17 -13.67
CA ALA A 20 4.44 -10.50 -14.26
C ALA A 20 3.02 -10.73 -14.78
N ILE A 21 2.00 -10.31 -14.01
CA ILE A 21 0.59 -10.39 -14.42
C ILE A 21 0.33 -9.48 -15.63
N TYR A 22 0.78 -8.23 -15.58
CA TYR A 22 0.64 -7.27 -16.67
C TYR A 22 1.24 -7.82 -17.98
N ASN A 23 2.46 -8.37 -17.91
CA ASN A 23 3.12 -8.96 -19.06
C ASN A 23 2.37 -10.17 -19.60
N CYS A 24 1.89 -11.07 -18.74
CA CYS A 24 1.08 -12.22 -19.14
C CYS A 24 -0.17 -11.80 -19.91
N PHE A 25 -0.90 -10.79 -19.41
CA PHE A 25 -2.10 -10.28 -20.10
C PHE A 25 -1.75 -9.65 -21.45
N LYS A 26 -0.69 -8.82 -21.48
CA LYS A 26 -0.24 -8.13 -22.69
C LYS A 26 0.25 -9.09 -23.79
N THR A 27 0.87 -10.21 -23.42
CA THR A 27 1.37 -11.21 -24.39
C THR A 27 0.29 -12.17 -24.85
N SER A 28 -0.63 -12.56 -23.95
CA SER A 28 -1.58 -13.64 -24.21
C SER A 28 -2.89 -13.15 -24.85
N TYR A 29 -3.24 -11.87 -24.69
CA TYR A 29 -4.49 -11.30 -25.18
C TYR A 29 -4.23 -9.98 -25.93
N LYS A 30 -4.56 -9.94 -27.24
CA LYS A 30 -4.35 -8.75 -28.08
C LYS A 30 -5.50 -7.74 -27.98
N ASP A 31 -6.64 -8.17 -27.47
CA ASP A 31 -7.92 -7.46 -27.44
C ASP A 31 -8.31 -7.02 -26.01
N VAL A 32 -7.34 -7.07 -25.10
CA VAL A 32 -7.44 -6.59 -23.72
C VAL A 32 -6.57 -5.35 -23.54
N ASP A 33 -7.20 -4.25 -23.14
CA ASP A 33 -6.51 -3.04 -22.72
C ASP A 33 -6.12 -3.19 -21.25
N VAL A 34 -4.84 -3.48 -21.01
CA VAL A 34 -4.28 -3.68 -19.67
C VAL A 34 -3.39 -2.50 -19.28
N VAL A 35 -3.62 -1.97 -18.09
CA VAL A 35 -2.82 -0.89 -17.50
C VAL A 35 -2.33 -1.26 -16.11
N MET A 36 -1.15 -0.77 -15.75
CA MET A 36 -0.57 -0.98 -14.42
C MET A 36 -0.64 0.33 -13.62
N ALA A 37 -1.15 0.25 -12.40
CA ALA A 37 -1.53 1.41 -11.59
C ALA A 37 -0.98 1.31 -10.17
N ASP A 38 -0.12 2.26 -9.78
CA ASP A 38 0.38 2.35 -8.40
C ASP A 38 -0.66 2.98 -7.47
N ALA A 39 -1.32 2.16 -6.65
CA ALA A 39 -2.34 2.58 -5.70
C ALA A 39 -1.87 3.71 -4.76
N LEU A 40 -0.56 3.78 -4.47
CA LEU A 40 0.00 4.85 -3.62
C LEU A 40 -0.03 6.22 -4.31
N ARG A 41 -0.14 6.31 -5.64
CA ARG A 41 -0.28 7.59 -6.35
C ARG A 41 -1.55 8.35 -5.98
N TRP A 42 -2.61 7.63 -5.66
CA TRP A 42 -3.89 8.22 -5.25
C TRP A 42 -4.03 8.38 -3.74
N SER A 43 -3.05 7.91 -2.97
CA SER A 43 -2.98 8.18 -1.54
C SER A 43 -2.46 9.59 -1.27
N LEU A 44 -2.79 10.14 -0.11
CA LEU A 44 -2.26 11.44 0.33
C LEU A 44 -0.74 11.43 0.32
N ARG A 45 -0.14 12.55 -0.11
CA ARG A 45 1.32 12.70 -0.23
C ARG A 45 2.07 12.32 1.06
N PHE A 46 1.50 12.69 2.22
CA PHE A 46 2.04 12.31 3.52
C PHE A 46 2.07 10.79 3.72
N PHE A 47 0.95 10.11 3.48
CA PHE A 47 0.85 8.66 3.61
C PHE A 47 1.80 7.93 2.66
N LYS A 48 1.85 8.39 1.40
CA LYS A 48 2.79 7.88 0.40
C LYS A 48 4.24 7.96 0.89
N ILE A 49 4.67 9.12 1.40
CA ILE A 49 6.04 9.34 1.89
C ILE A 49 6.31 8.48 3.14
N SER A 50 5.40 8.47 4.11
CA SER A 50 5.57 7.67 5.33
C SER A 50 5.64 6.18 5.02
N TYR A 51 4.88 5.70 4.05
CA TYR A 51 4.82 4.29 3.70
C TYR A 51 6.01 3.85 2.83
N LEU A 52 6.47 4.68 1.88
CA LEU A 52 7.64 4.38 1.04
C LEU A 52 8.95 4.48 1.83
N TYR A 53 9.14 5.58 2.54
CA TYR A 53 10.42 5.88 3.21
C TYR A 53 10.38 5.56 4.68
N GLY A 54 9.33 5.97 5.39
CA GLY A 54 9.21 5.80 6.83
C GLY A 54 9.21 4.34 7.25
N TYR A 55 8.43 3.49 6.57
CA TYR A 55 8.41 2.05 6.81
C TYR A 55 9.81 1.44 6.64
N SER A 56 10.42 1.66 5.48
CA SER A 56 11.75 1.13 5.14
C SER A 56 12.83 1.60 6.12
N PHE A 57 12.79 2.89 6.49
CA PHE A 57 13.71 3.48 7.47
C PHE A 57 13.54 2.87 8.86
N LEU A 58 12.30 2.74 9.34
CA LEU A 58 11.97 2.26 10.67
C LEU A 58 12.35 0.77 10.83
N VAL A 59 12.05 -0.05 9.82
CA VAL A 59 12.42 -1.48 9.80
C VAL A 59 13.95 -1.67 9.71
N ARG A 60 14.65 -0.83 8.94
CA ARG A 60 16.10 -0.97 8.72
C ARG A 60 16.95 -0.42 9.87
N HIS A 61 16.62 0.76 10.38
CA HIS A 61 17.46 1.51 11.31
C HIS A 61 16.95 1.51 12.74
N LEU A 62 15.64 1.38 12.96
CA LEU A 62 14.99 1.56 14.25
C LEU A 62 14.23 0.30 14.68
N ARG A 63 14.89 -0.87 14.56
CA ARG A 63 14.31 -2.19 14.86
C ARG A 63 13.72 -2.29 16.27
N CYS A 64 14.34 -1.64 17.27
CA CYS A 64 13.80 -1.59 18.63
C CYS A 64 12.46 -0.84 18.68
N LEU A 65 12.36 0.30 18.01
CA LEU A 65 11.13 1.08 17.93
C LEU A 65 10.06 0.34 17.12
N TRP A 66 10.46 -0.35 16.04
CA TRP A 66 9.58 -1.23 15.28
C TRP A 66 9.00 -2.34 16.14
N ARG A 67 9.85 -3.02 16.94
CA ARG A 67 9.42 -4.06 17.88
C ARG A 67 8.48 -3.52 18.96
N LEU A 68 8.77 -2.35 19.52
CA LEU A 68 7.88 -1.69 20.48
C LEU A 68 6.53 -1.36 19.84
N GLY A 69 6.53 -0.80 18.63
CA GLY A 69 5.31 -0.53 17.88
C GLY A 69 4.47 -1.79 17.66
N PHE A 70 5.12 -2.90 17.28
CA PHE A 70 4.45 -4.19 17.10
C PHE A 70 3.89 -4.74 18.42
N TRP A 71 4.66 -4.66 19.50
CA TRP A 71 4.20 -5.08 20.83
C TRP A 71 3.01 -4.26 21.33
N LEU A 72 2.98 -2.95 21.04
CA LEU A 72 1.84 -2.09 21.35
C LEU A 72 0.56 -2.55 20.64
N THR A 73 0.67 -3.12 19.43
CA THR A 73 -0.50 -3.70 18.73
C THR A 73 -1.08 -4.94 19.40
N SER A 74 -0.35 -5.59 20.32
CA SER A 74 -0.88 -6.72 21.10
C SER A 74 -1.91 -6.29 22.15
N PHE A 75 -1.99 -5.00 22.50
CA PHE A 75 -2.99 -4.49 23.43
C PHE A 75 -4.32 -4.18 22.73
N SER A 76 -5.42 -4.73 23.24
CA SER A 76 -6.77 -4.55 22.69
C SER A 76 -7.23 -3.08 22.69
N ALA A 77 -6.87 -2.32 23.73
CA ALA A 77 -7.16 -0.89 23.82
C ALA A 77 -6.44 -0.09 22.74
N PHE A 78 -5.15 -0.37 22.51
CA PHE A 78 -4.37 0.26 21.45
C PHE A 78 -4.95 -0.09 20.07
N CYS A 79 -5.34 -1.34 19.86
CA CYS A 79 -6.06 -1.75 18.65
C CYS A 79 -7.40 -1.02 18.45
N ALA A 80 -8.14 -0.76 19.52
CA ALA A 80 -9.42 -0.02 19.42
C ALA A 80 -9.18 1.43 18.99
N VAL A 81 -8.20 2.10 19.60
CA VAL A 81 -7.81 3.47 19.23
C VAL A 81 -7.27 3.52 17.80
N SER A 82 -6.38 2.60 17.44
CA SER A 82 -5.79 2.56 16.09
C SER A 82 -6.85 2.35 15.01
N ARG A 83 -7.87 1.51 15.26
CA ARG A 83 -9.02 1.33 14.35
C ARG A 83 -9.84 2.60 14.18
N LEU A 84 -10.03 3.39 15.24
CA LEU A 84 -10.76 4.65 15.16
C LEU A 84 -9.99 5.67 14.30
N ILE A 85 -8.68 5.79 14.54
CA ILE A 85 -7.79 6.63 13.73
C ILE A 85 -7.80 6.16 12.26
N ALA A 86 -7.69 4.85 12.03
CA ALA A 86 -7.71 4.27 10.69
C ALA A 86 -9.03 4.57 9.96
N LYS A 87 -10.19 4.51 10.63
CA LYS A 87 -11.48 4.90 10.02
C LYS A 87 -11.48 6.35 9.55
N ILE A 88 -10.96 7.27 10.36
CA ILE A 88 -10.86 8.69 10.00
C ILE A 88 -9.93 8.87 8.81
N LEU A 89 -8.72 8.30 8.89
CA LEU A 89 -7.73 8.40 7.82
C LEU A 89 -8.23 7.79 6.52
N ASN A 90 -8.87 6.62 6.58
CA ASN A 90 -9.48 5.98 5.42
C ASN A 90 -10.54 6.87 4.80
N ARG A 91 -11.43 7.48 5.60
CA ARG A 91 -12.44 8.42 5.09
C ARG A 91 -11.81 9.64 4.41
N ILE A 92 -10.68 10.13 4.91
CA ILE A 92 -9.96 11.24 4.28
C ILE A 92 -9.29 10.78 2.99
N GLN A 93 -8.65 9.60 2.97
CA GLN A 93 -7.98 9.07 1.79
C GLN A 93 -8.94 8.68 0.68
N THR A 94 -10.11 8.14 1.01
CA THR A 94 -11.09 7.68 0.01
C THR A 94 -11.96 8.81 -0.55
N ARG A 95 -11.91 10.02 0.02
CA ARG A 95 -12.63 11.20 -0.52
C ARG A 95 -12.24 11.56 -1.95
N GLY A 96 -11.04 11.20 -2.41
CA GLY A 96 -10.62 11.42 -3.79
C GLY A 96 -11.09 10.36 -4.79
N PHE A 97 -11.79 9.32 -4.32
CA PHE A 97 -12.30 8.21 -5.12
C PHE A 97 -13.84 8.18 -5.23
N ALA A 98 -14.55 9.06 -4.52
CA ALA A 98 -16.01 9.23 -4.55
C ALA A 98 -16.37 10.45 -5.40
#